data_AF-A0A968STE4-F1
#
_entry.id   AF-A0A968STE4-F1
#
_cell.length_a   1.000
_cell.length_b   1.000
_cell.length_c   1.000
_cell.angle_alpha   90.00
_cell.angle_beta   90.00
_cell.angle_gamma   90.00
#
_symmetry.space_group_name_H-M   'P 1'
#
loop_
_entity.id
_entity.type
_entity.pdbx_description
1 polymer ?
#
loop_
_entity_poly.entity_id
_entity_poly.type
_entity_poly.pdbx_seq_one_letter_code
_entity_poly.pdbx_strand_id
1 'polypeptide(L)'
;MNDLDPVQPRRSASSWRSSAWFGSQVGSTLWMVLLGIVAAIKNDLQTATIAVVGVALLNLWGVMLWRQRRMCSMYAALQRFLTLNTLVTAVLVFSLNRNGDLPSSLFLPYWVIAVPLGLMLMFFSLIEMPRNLSSIPAP
;
A
#
# COMPACT_ATOMS: atom_id res chain seq x y z
N MET A 1 -26.24 -13.27 43.40
CA MET A 1 -25.58 -14.11 42.38
C MET A 1 -25.39 -13.20 41.19
N ASN A 2 -24.24 -12.52 41.15
CA ASN A 2 -23.96 -11.48 40.17
C ASN A 2 -23.37 -12.15 38.94
N ASP A 3 -24.13 -12.19 37.86
CA ASP A 3 -23.63 -12.50 36.53
C ASP A 3 -22.62 -11.42 36.14
N LEU A 4 -21.35 -11.73 36.32
CA LEU A 4 -20.27 -10.98 35.69
C LEU A 4 -20.36 -11.29 34.20
N ASP A 5 -20.99 -10.40 33.44
CA ASP A 5 -20.90 -10.40 31.99
C ASP A 5 -19.41 -10.53 31.62
N PRO A 6 -19.01 -11.56 30.84
CA PRO A 6 -17.63 -11.70 30.45
C PRO A 6 -17.26 -10.45 29.67
N VAL A 7 -16.25 -9.71 30.16
CA VAL A 7 -15.65 -8.57 29.48
C VAL A 7 -15.29 -9.03 28.08
N GLN A 8 -16.13 -8.71 27.09
CA GLN A 8 -15.83 -9.06 25.72
C GLN A 8 -14.50 -8.38 25.38
N PRO A 9 -13.45 -9.12 24.98
CA PRO A 9 -12.21 -8.49 24.57
C PRO A 9 -12.55 -7.53 23.44
N ARG A 10 -12.27 -6.23 23.67
CA ARG A 10 -12.50 -5.17 22.68
C ARG A 10 -11.86 -5.61 21.37
N ARG A 11 -12.69 -6.05 20.41
CA ARG A 11 -12.25 -6.26 19.03
C ARG A 11 -11.97 -4.89 18.42
N SER A 12 -10.81 -4.32 18.74
CA SER A 12 -10.26 -3.18 18.01
C SER A 12 -9.09 -3.62 17.11
N ALA A 13 -9.10 -4.86 16.64
CA ALA A 13 -8.35 -5.23 15.45
C ALA A 13 -9.07 -4.59 14.26
N SER A 14 -8.40 -3.63 13.60
CA SER A 14 -8.93 -2.78 12.53
C SER A 14 -10.02 -3.47 11.70
N SER A 15 -11.27 -3.06 11.87
CA SER A 15 -12.37 -3.58 11.08
C SER A 15 -12.14 -3.17 9.62
N TRP A 16 -12.29 -4.12 8.70
CA TRP A 16 -12.20 -3.86 7.26
C TRP A 16 -13.26 -2.81 6.87
N ARG A 17 -12.85 -1.56 6.68
CA ARG A 17 -13.72 -0.49 6.15
C ARG A 17 -13.56 -0.45 4.64
N SER A 18 -14.62 -0.77 3.90
CA SER A 18 -14.60 -0.82 2.42
C SER A 18 -14.09 0.49 1.83
N SER A 19 -14.57 1.63 2.31
CA SER A 19 -14.15 2.95 1.82
C SER A 19 -12.66 3.20 2.02
N ALA A 20 -12.09 2.79 3.16
CA ALA A 20 -10.66 2.94 3.41
C ALA A 20 -9.82 2.07 2.46
N TRP A 21 -10.25 0.82 2.22
CA TRP A 21 -9.53 -0.12 1.35
C TRP A 21 -9.55 0.28 -0.14
N PHE A 22 -10.70 0.70 -0.66
CA PHE A 22 -10.79 1.16 -2.05
C PHE A 22 -10.19 2.55 -2.21
N GLY A 23 -10.37 3.43 -1.22
CA GLY A 23 -9.73 4.75 -1.19
C GLY A 23 -8.22 4.66 -1.24
N SER A 24 -7.60 3.72 -0.51
CA SER A 24 -6.16 3.51 -0.56
C SER A 24 -5.68 3.00 -1.91
N GLN A 25 -6.45 2.13 -2.58
CA GLN A 25 -6.12 1.68 -3.94
C GLN A 25 -6.11 2.87 -4.91
N VAL A 26 -7.21 3.63 -4.96
CA VAL A 26 -7.32 4.81 -5.83
C VAL A 26 -6.21 5.81 -5.54
N GLY A 27 -5.99 6.16 -4.27
CA GLY A 27 -4.93 7.09 -3.88
C GLY A 27 -3.53 6.61 -4.27
N SER A 28 -3.25 5.30 -4.14
CA SER A 28 -1.96 4.72 -4.50
C SER A 28 -1.71 4.58 -6.00
N THR A 29 -2.76 4.54 -6.83
CA THR A 29 -2.61 4.33 -8.29
C THR A 29 -2.89 5.58 -9.12
N LEU A 30 -3.62 6.57 -8.59
CA LEU A 30 -4.00 7.78 -9.33
C LEU A 30 -2.79 8.54 -9.87
N TRP A 31 -1.76 8.72 -9.05
CA TRP A 31 -0.54 9.43 -9.47
C TRP A 31 0.21 8.66 -10.59
N MET A 32 0.18 7.32 -10.59
CA MET A 32 0.77 6.51 -11.67
C MET A 32 0.02 6.73 -12.99
N VAL A 33 -1.31 6.85 -12.95
CA VAL A 33 -2.11 7.19 -14.14
C VAL A 33 -1.71 8.55 -14.70
N LEU A 34 -1.58 9.56 -13.83
CA LEU A 34 -1.14 10.90 -14.24
C LEU A 34 0.25 10.85 -14.91
N LEU A 35 1.19 10.10 -14.34
CA LEU A 35 2.51 9.92 -14.96
C LEU A 35 2.45 9.16 -16.28
N GLY A 36 1.60 8.13 -16.39
CA GLY A 36 1.39 7.41 -17.63
C GLY A 36 0.85 8.31 -18.74
N ILE A 37 -0.10 9.19 -18.43
CA ILE A 37 -0.64 10.19 -19.37
C ILE A 37 0.47 11.15 -19.82
N VAL A 38 1.25 11.67 -18.88
CA VAL A 38 2.35 12.60 -19.21
C VAL A 38 3.42 11.91 -20.06
N ALA A 39 3.78 10.66 -19.74
CA ALA A 39 4.70 9.86 -20.54
C ALA A 39 4.17 9.64 -21.97
N ALA A 40 2.88 9.33 -22.11
CA ALA A 40 2.24 9.16 -23.42
C ALA A 40 2.27 10.46 -24.25
N ILE A 41 2.00 11.62 -23.65
CA ILE A 41 2.08 12.94 -24.31
C ILE A 41 3.52 13.22 -24.80
N LYS A 42 4.52 12.69 -24.10
CA LYS A 42 5.94 12.80 -24.46
C LYS A 42 6.43 11.70 -25.41
N ASN A 43 5.54 10.86 -25.93
CA ASN A 43 5.86 9.70 -26.76
C ASN A 43 6.70 8.60 -26.08
N ASP A 44 6.79 8.59 -24.75
CA ASP A 44 7.36 7.47 -23.99
C ASP A 44 6.29 6.40 -23.76
N LEU A 45 6.02 5.64 -24.81
CA LEU A 45 5.03 4.56 -24.81
C LEU A 45 5.40 3.43 -23.85
N GLN A 46 6.69 3.19 -23.61
CA GLN A 46 7.14 2.16 -22.68
C GLN A 46 6.71 2.50 -21.26
N THR A 47 7.04 3.70 -20.80
CA THR A 47 6.66 4.15 -19.46
C THR A 47 5.14 4.28 -19.30
N ALA A 48 4.44 4.78 -20.32
CA ALA A 48 2.99 4.82 -20.32
C ALA A 48 2.36 3.43 -20.18
N THR A 49 2.91 2.43 -20.89
CA THR A 49 2.46 1.04 -20.81
C THR A 49 2.74 0.45 -19.43
N ILE A 50 3.93 0.68 -18.88
CA ILE A 50 4.29 0.25 -17.51
C ILE A 50 3.33 0.84 -16.48
N ALA A 51 2.99 2.12 -16.61
CA ALA A 51 2.03 2.78 -15.72
C ALA A 51 0.64 2.12 -15.80
N VAL A 52 0.10 1.92 -17.01
CA VAL A 52 -1.23 1.30 -17.21
C VAL A 52 -1.25 -0.13 -16.68
N VAL A 53 -0.26 -0.95 -17.03
CA VAL A 53 -0.15 -2.33 -16.57
C VAL A 53 0.01 -2.38 -15.04
N GLY A 54 0.86 -1.51 -14.48
CA GLY A 54 1.07 -1.40 -13.04
C GLY A 54 -0.21 -1.07 -12.28
N VAL A 55 -0.97 -0.07 -12.76
CA VAL A 55 -2.27 0.31 -12.18
C VAL A 55 -3.26 -0.85 -12.23
N ALA A 56 -3.36 -1.54 -13.37
CA ALA A 56 -4.24 -2.69 -13.54
C ALA A 56 -3.85 -3.82 -12.57
N LEU A 57 -2.56 -4.16 -12.49
CA LEU A 57 -2.05 -5.20 -11.59
C LEU A 57 -2.36 -4.88 -10.12
N LEU A 58 -2.13 -3.64 -9.68
CA LEU A 58 -2.39 -3.23 -8.29
C LEU A 58 -3.88 -3.28 -7.95
N ASN A 59 -4.76 -2.81 -8.83
CA ASN A 59 -6.20 -2.85 -8.59
C ASN A 59 -6.74 -4.29 -8.61
N LEU A 60 -6.29 -5.13 -9.54
CA LEU A 60 -6.65 -6.55 -9.56
C LEU A 60 -6.19 -7.26 -8.28
N TRP A 61 -4.95 -7.02 -7.86
CA TRP A 61 -4.42 -7.56 -6.61
C TRP A 61 -5.19 -7.08 -5.38
N GLY A 62 -5.51 -5.79 -5.32
CA GLY A 62 -6.32 -5.21 -4.24
C GLY A 62 -7.73 -5.79 -4.16
N VAL A 63 -8.37 -6.07 -5.31
CA VAL A 63 -9.66 -6.79 -5.39
C VAL A 63 -9.53 -8.25 -4.97
N MET A 64 -8.46 -8.94 -5.36
CA MET A 64 -8.20 -10.32 -4.95
C MET A 64 -8.03 -10.43 -3.42
N LEU A 65 -7.23 -9.55 -2.83
CA LEU A 65 -7.06 -9.46 -1.38
C LEU A 65 -8.37 -9.13 -0.66
N TRP A 66 -9.20 -8.25 -1.24
CA TRP A 66 -10.52 -7.95 -0.72
C TRP A 66 -11.46 -9.16 -0.73
N ARG A 67 -11.42 -10.00 -1.78
CA ARG A 67 -12.17 -11.25 -1.82
C ARG A 67 -11.70 -12.23 -0.73
N GLN A 68 -10.40 -12.21 -0.41
CA GLN A 68 -9.79 -13.02 0.65
C GLN A 68 -9.91 -12.42 2.06
N ARG A 69 -10.67 -11.33 2.25
CA ARG A 69 -10.79 -10.63 3.54
C ARG A 69 -11.29 -11.49 4.72
N ARG A 70 -11.95 -12.62 4.44
CA ARG A 70 -12.42 -13.58 5.46
C ARG A 70 -11.30 -14.49 5.98
N MET A 71 -10.21 -14.65 5.21
CA MET A 71 -9.11 -15.56 5.51
C MET A 71 -7.82 -14.84 5.93
N CYS A 72 -7.75 -13.52 5.80
CA CYS A 72 -6.55 -12.73 6.09
C CYS A 72 -6.89 -11.53 6.98
N SER A 73 -5.98 -11.19 7.88
CA SER A 73 -6.06 -9.93 8.62
C SER A 73 -5.88 -8.74 7.67
N MET A 74 -6.52 -7.62 7.99
CA MET A 74 -6.40 -6.38 7.21
C MET A 74 -4.93 -5.95 7.06
N TYR A 75 -4.14 -6.13 8.12
CA TYR A 75 -2.72 -5.82 8.13
C TYR A 75 -1.90 -6.68 7.16
N ALA A 76 -2.11 -8.01 7.17
CA ALA A 76 -1.42 -8.90 6.24
C ALA A 76 -1.77 -8.59 4.78
N ALA A 77 -3.03 -8.24 4.51
CA ALA A 77 -3.45 -7.80 3.18
C ALA A 77 -2.79 -6.47 2.80
N LEU A 78 -2.72 -5.50 3.71
CA LEU A 78 -2.09 -4.20 3.45
C LEU A 78 -0.59 -4.33 3.19
N GLN A 79 0.13 -5.17 3.95
CA GLN A 79 1.54 -5.44 3.70
C GLN A 79 1.75 -6.04 2.32
N ARG A 80 0.98 -7.08 1.94
CA ARG A 80 1.04 -7.69 0.60
C ARG A 80 0.75 -6.69 -0.52
N PHE A 81 -0.21 -5.79 -0.30
CA PHE A 81 -0.52 -4.73 -1.25
C PHE A 81 0.63 -3.72 -1.38
N LEU A 82 1.18 -3.25 -0.25
CA LEU A 82 2.29 -2.30 -0.23
C LEU A 82 3.57 -2.88 -0.83
N THR A 83 3.85 -4.18 -0.65
CA THR A 83 4.98 -4.86 -1.30
C THR A 83 4.86 -4.79 -2.81
N LEU A 84 3.71 -5.18 -3.37
CA LEU A 84 3.49 -5.10 -4.81
C LEU A 84 3.53 -3.65 -5.31
N ASN A 85 2.93 -2.71 -4.56
CA ASN A 85 2.98 -1.29 -4.88
C ASN A 85 4.42 -0.75 -4.93
N THR A 86 5.30 -1.20 -4.02
CA THR A 86 6.72 -0.85 -4.03
C THR A 86 7.40 -1.34 -5.31
N LEU A 87 7.17 -2.59 -5.70
CA LEU A 87 7.76 -3.16 -6.92
C LEU A 87 7.32 -2.40 -8.17
N VAL A 88 6.01 -2.14 -8.30
CA VAL A 88 5.47 -1.38 -9.44
C VAL A 88 6.01 0.05 -9.45
N THR A 89 6.07 0.70 -8.29
CA THR A 89 6.63 2.05 -8.14
C THR A 89 8.10 2.09 -8.54
N ALA A 90 8.90 1.12 -8.10
CA ALA A 90 10.32 1.03 -8.43
C ALA A 90 10.55 0.88 -9.94
N VAL A 91 9.79 -0.02 -10.59
CA VAL A 91 9.86 -0.22 -12.04
C VAL A 91 9.46 1.05 -12.80
N LEU A 92 8.38 1.71 -12.37
CA LEU A 92 7.90 2.94 -13.00
C LEU A 92 8.91 4.08 -12.86
N VAL A 93 9.42 4.33 -11.65
CA VAL A 93 10.43 5.38 -11.38
C VAL A 93 11.71 5.10 -12.15
N PHE A 94 12.15 3.84 -12.21
CA PHE A 94 13.33 3.45 -12.97
C PHE A 94 13.15 3.71 -14.48
N SER A 95 11.99 3.36 -15.05
CA SER A 95 11.68 3.63 -16.46
C SER A 95 11.67 5.13 -16.77
N LEU A 96 10.99 5.93 -15.94
CA LEU A 96 10.91 7.38 -16.08
C LEU A 96 12.29 8.04 -16.04
N ASN A 97 13.14 7.66 -15.08
CA ASN A 97 14.46 8.27 -14.91
C ASN A 97 15.46 7.81 -15.98
N ARG A 98 15.30 6.59 -16.53
CA ARG A 98 16.14 6.09 -17.61
C ARG A 98 15.89 6.82 -18.93
N ASN A 99 14.63 7.16 -19.21
CA ASN A 99 14.24 7.73 -20.50
C ASN A 99 14.47 9.24 -20.59
N GLY A 100 14.86 9.92 -19.50
CA GLY A 100 15.54 11.23 -19.51
C GLY A 100 14.80 12.45 -20.07
N ASP A 101 13.71 12.26 -20.82
CA ASP A 101 13.03 13.30 -21.62
C ASP A 101 11.93 14.04 -20.84
N LEU A 102 11.85 13.82 -19.53
CA LEU A 102 10.92 14.56 -18.68
C LEU A 102 11.51 15.93 -18.33
N PRO A 103 10.68 16.99 -18.34
CA PRO A 103 11.12 18.27 -17.82
C PRO A 103 11.56 18.09 -16.36
N SER A 104 12.59 18.81 -15.94
CA SER A 104 13.20 18.72 -14.60
C SER A 104 12.20 18.90 -13.45
N SER A 105 11.02 19.48 -13.70
CA SER A 105 9.90 19.55 -12.76
C SER A 105 9.17 18.23 -12.49
N LEU A 106 9.36 17.22 -13.34
CA LEU A 106 8.74 15.89 -13.26
C LEU A 106 9.75 14.79 -12.91
N PHE A 107 10.99 15.17 -12.58
CA PHE A 107 11.97 14.23 -12.06
C PHE A 107 11.44 13.64 -10.75
N LEU A 108 11.11 12.35 -10.76
CA LEU A 108 10.74 11.64 -9.55
C LEU A 108 12.01 11.21 -8.82
N PRO A 109 12.29 11.79 -7.65
CA PRO A 109 13.45 11.38 -6.89
C PRO A 109 13.26 9.95 -6.38
N TYR A 110 14.34 9.17 -6.41
CA TYR A 110 14.31 7.75 -6.03
C TYR A 110 13.79 7.49 -4.61
N TRP A 111 13.81 8.50 -3.72
CA TRP A 111 13.25 8.37 -2.37
C TRP A 111 11.75 8.08 -2.37
N VAL A 112 11.01 8.37 -3.44
CA VAL A 112 9.57 8.04 -3.55
C VAL A 112 9.34 6.52 -3.42
N ILE A 113 10.29 5.69 -3.85
CA ILE A 113 10.25 4.23 -3.68
C ILE A 113 10.26 3.83 -2.20
N ALA A 114 10.86 4.66 -1.34
CA ALA A 114 10.92 4.41 0.10
C ALA A 114 9.60 4.69 0.83
N VAL A 115 8.66 5.43 0.23
CA VAL A 115 7.39 5.79 0.90
C VAL A 115 6.54 4.55 1.22
N PRO A 116 6.24 3.64 0.26
CA PRO A 116 5.53 2.40 0.57
C PRO A 116 6.26 1.51 1.57
N LEU A 117 7.60 1.47 1.52
CA LEU A 117 8.43 0.71 2.46
C LEU A 117 8.36 1.27 3.88
N GLY A 118 8.44 2.60 4.02
CA GLY A 118 8.28 3.29 5.30
C GLY A 118 6.90 3.05 5.92
N LEU A 119 5.84 3.08 5.11
CA LEU A 119 4.50 2.71 5.55
C LEU A 119 4.44 1.25 6.00
N MET A 120 5.07 0.33 5.27
CA MET A 120 5.13 -1.09 5.65
C MET A 120 5.81 -1.29 7.00
N LEU A 121 6.95 -0.61 7.23
CA LEU A 121 7.68 -0.63 8.50
C LEU A 121 6.87 -0.01 9.64
N MET A 122 6.20 1.12 9.40
CA MET A 122 5.34 1.76 10.38
C MET A 122 4.21 0.81 10.82
N PHE A 123 3.55 0.14 9.88
CA PHE A 123 2.51 -0.84 10.20
C PHE A 123 3.07 -2.06 10.93
N PHE A 124 4.28 -2.50 10.60
CA PHE A 124 4.95 -3.58 11.32
C PHE A 124 5.25 -3.21 12.78
N SER A 125 5.88 -2.05 13.02
CA SER A 125 6.22 -1.57 14.36
C SER A 125 5.00 -1.37 15.26
N LEU A 126 3.89 -0.87 14.71
CA LEU A 126 2.63 -0.68 15.46
C LEU A 126 2.01 -2.01 15.93
N ILE A 127 2.34 -3.14 15.29
CA ILE A 127 1.82 -4.47 15.63
C ILE A 127 2.68 -5.18 16.68
N GLU A 128 3.99 -4.91 16.72
CA GLU A 128 4.91 -5.58 17.65
C GLU A 128 4.94 -4.94 19.04
N MET A 129 4.79 -3.62 19.16
CA MET A 129 4.80 -2.93 20.46
C MET A 129 3.78 -3.46 21.50
N PRO A 130 2.54 -3.81 21.14
CA PRO A 130 1.56 -4.31 22.11
C PRO A 130 1.91 -5.65 22.75
N ARG A 131 2.74 -6.50 22.10
CA ARG A 131 3.05 -7.84 22.62
C ARG A 131 4.12 -7.85 23.71
N ASN A 132 4.99 -6.84 23.76
CA ASN A 132 6.11 -6.78 24.70
C ASN A 132 5.76 -6.15 26.05
N LEU A 133 4.61 -5.47 26.17
CA LEU A 133 4.20 -4.85 27.44
C LEU A 133 3.39 -5.80 28.33
N SER A 134 2.85 -6.90 27.80
CA SER A 134 2.11 -7.91 28.57
C SER A 134 3.00 -8.97 29.24
N SER A 135 4.32 -8.94 29.02
CA SER A 135 5.29 -9.85 29.65
C SER A 135 5.99 -9.26 30.87
N ILE A 136 5.67 -8.02 31.27
CA ILE A 136 6.22 -7.41 32.48
C ILE A 136 5.38 -7.93 33.66
N PRO A 137 5.94 -8.76 34.57
CA PRO A 137 5.22 -9.19 35.76
C PRO A 137 4.87 -7.95 36.60
N ALA A 138 3.60 -7.85 37.01
CA ALA A 138 3.17 -6.82 37.94
C ALA A 138 3.95 -6.95 39.26
N PRO A 139 4.39 -5.84 39.87
CA PRO A 139 5.09 -5.86 41.15
C PRO A 139 4.21 -6.36 42.30
#